data_AF-A9DNC9-F1
#
_entry.id   AF-A9DNC9-F1
#
_cell.length_a   1.000
_cell.length_b   1.000
_cell.length_c   1.000
_cell.angle_alpha   90.00
_cell.angle_beta   90.00
_cell.angle_gamma   90.00
#
_symmetry.space_group_name_H-M   'P 1'
#
loop_
_entity.id
_entity.type
_entity.pdbx_description
1 polymer ?
#
loop_
_entity_poly.entity_id
_entity_poly.type
_entity_poly.pdbx_seq_one_letter_code
_entity_poly.pdbx_strand_id
1 'polypeptide(L)'
;SAGGMLIFAMMLGLVSDAISEKVDSLRKGKSEVIERNHVLILGWSDKLGSLLKQLAIANKSVGGGVIVVLAEKEKEEMEMDIAKLEFDFMGTSVICRSGSPLILADLKKVSVSK
;
A
#
# COMPACT_ATOMS: atom_id res chain seq x y z
N SER A 1 -4.98 46.43 -15.76
CA SER A 1 -5.61 45.49 -14.82
C SER A 1 -4.69 44.28 -14.61
N ALA A 2 -3.59 44.45 -13.89
CA ALA A 2 -2.59 43.38 -13.66
C ALA A 2 -2.82 42.66 -12.30
N GLY A 3 -3.38 43.35 -11.31
CA GLY A 3 -3.66 42.79 -9.99
C GLY A 3 -4.70 41.65 -10.01
N GLY A 4 -5.73 41.75 -10.87
CA GLY A 4 -6.75 40.71 -11.00
C GLY A 4 -6.21 39.38 -11.54
N MET A 5 -5.26 39.43 -12.49
CA MET A 5 -4.62 38.23 -13.04
C MET A 5 -3.71 37.56 -12.01
N LEU A 6 -3.01 38.34 -11.18
CA LEU A 6 -2.16 37.79 -10.11
C LEU A 6 -3.00 37.08 -9.03
N ILE A 7 -4.11 37.69 -8.60
CA ILE A 7 -5.02 37.08 -7.62
C ILE A 7 -5.63 35.78 -8.17
N PHE A 8 -6.04 35.77 -9.44
CA PHE A 8 -6.60 34.58 -10.07
C PHE A 8 -5.58 33.45 -10.22
N ALA A 9 -4.34 33.76 -10.62
CA ALA A 9 -3.27 32.78 -10.74
C ALA A 9 -2.90 32.16 -9.37
N MET A 10 -2.85 32.97 -8.31
CA MET A 10 -2.63 32.46 -6.95
C MET A 10 -3.77 31.54 -6.49
N MET A 11 -5.01 31.91 -6.80
CA MET A 11 -6.17 31.11 -6.40
C MET A 11 -6.22 29.76 -7.14
N LEU A 12 -5.89 29.74 -8.43
CA LEU A 12 -5.76 28.49 -9.20
C LEU A 12 -4.64 27.60 -8.66
N GLY A 13 -3.51 28.18 -8.24
CA GLY A 13 -2.42 27.45 -7.59
C GLY A 13 -2.89 26.72 -6.34
N LEU A 14 -3.54 27.44 -5.41
CA LEU A 14 -4.05 26.86 -4.16
C LEU A 14 -5.12 25.78 -4.39
N VAL A 15 -6.01 25.98 -5.37
CA VAL A 15 -7.04 24.99 -5.72
C VAL A 15 -6.40 23.74 -6.32
N SER A 16 -5.40 23.90 -7.20
CA SER A 16 -4.66 22.78 -7.77
C SER A 16 -3.94 21.98 -6.69
N ASP A 17 -3.28 22.66 -5.75
CA ASP A 17 -2.57 22.01 -4.65
C ASP A 17 -3.52 21.23 -3.74
N ALA A 18 -4.68 21.82 -3.38
CA ALA A 18 -5.69 21.15 -2.57
C ALA A 18 -6.31 19.93 -3.27
N ILE A 19 -6.49 19.99 -4.59
CA ILE A 19 -6.97 18.86 -5.39
C ILE A 19 -5.91 17.76 -5.46
N SER A 20 -4.65 18.10 -5.73
CA SER A 20 -3.54 17.13 -5.73
C SER A 20 -3.40 16.45 -4.38
N GLU A 21 -3.44 17.21 -3.27
CA GLU A 21 -3.37 16.66 -1.92
C GLU A 21 -4.55 15.71 -1.65
N LYS A 22 -5.76 16.06 -2.11
CA LYS A 22 -6.93 15.19 -1.96
C LYS A 22 -6.81 13.94 -2.81
N VAL A 23 -6.37 14.05 -4.06
CA VAL A 23 -6.15 12.92 -4.97
C VAL A 23 -5.08 11.99 -4.40
N ASP A 24 -3.97 12.52 -3.89
CA ASP A 24 -2.94 11.75 -3.20
C ASP A 24 -3.48 11.09 -1.94
N SER A 25 -4.33 11.79 -1.17
CA SER A 25 -4.97 11.21 0.02
C SER A 25 -5.91 10.04 -0.31
N LEU A 26 -6.53 10.07 -1.50
CA LEU A 26 -7.38 9.00 -2.01
C LEU A 26 -6.53 7.86 -2.60
N ARG A 27 -5.41 8.17 -3.27
CA ARG A 27 -4.45 7.19 -3.81
C ARG A 27 -3.78 6.37 -2.70
N LYS A 28 -3.55 6.99 -1.53
CA LYS A 28 -3.02 6.36 -0.31
C LYS A 28 -3.94 5.30 0.33
N GLY A 29 -5.08 4.96 -0.26
CA GLY A 29 -5.79 3.70 0.00
C GLY A 29 -6.09 3.42 1.48
N LYS A 30 -6.91 4.28 2.10
CA LYS A 30 -7.33 4.15 3.51
C LYS A 30 -8.36 3.03 3.80
N SER A 31 -8.73 2.19 2.85
CA SER A 31 -9.70 1.11 3.10
C SER A 31 -9.10 -0.02 3.94
N GLU A 32 -9.83 -0.45 4.97
CA GLU A 32 -9.51 -1.63 5.79
C GLU A 32 -9.34 -2.87 4.92
N VAL A 33 -8.40 -3.74 5.31
CA VAL A 33 -8.22 -5.04 4.65
C VAL A 33 -9.30 -5.98 5.15
N ILE A 34 -10.33 -6.24 4.34
CA ILE A 34 -11.47 -7.13 4.66
C ILE A 34 -11.14 -8.59 4.30
N GLU A 35 -9.87 -8.98 4.34
CA GLU A 35 -9.44 -10.36 4.07
C GLU A 35 -9.41 -11.17 5.36
N ARG A 36 -9.85 -12.43 5.30
CA ARG A 36 -9.82 -13.40 6.42
C ARG A 36 -8.81 -14.49 6.08
N ASN A 37 -8.06 -14.99 7.08
CA ASN A 37 -6.98 -15.98 6.92
C ASN A 37 -5.78 -15.49 6.07
N HIS A 38 -5.38 -14.22 6.20
CA HIS A 38 -4.17 -13.69 5.56
C HIS A 38 -2.94 -13.75 6.46
N VAL A 39 -1.77 -13.83 5.83
CA VAL A 39 -0.48 -13.66 6.49
C VAL A 39 -0.12 -12.18 6.49
N LEU A 40 0.05 -11.58 7.66
CA LEU A 40 0.47 -10.18 7.81
C LEU A 40 1.98 -10.09 7.99
N ILE A 41 2.65 -9.32 7.13
CA ILE A 41 4.07 -8.98 7.25
C ILE A 41 4.16 -7.50 7.62
N LEU A 42 4.89 -7.23 8.71
CA LEU A 42 5.13 -5.89 9.22
C LEU A 42 6.55 -5.44 8.87
N GLY A 43 6.67 -4.27 8.26
CA GLY A 43 7.93 -3.69 7.81
C GLY A 43 8.34 -4.13 6.41
N TRP A 44 9.34 -3.43 5.88
CA TRP A 44 9.92 -3.69 4.57
C TRP A 44 11.41 -3.99 4.69
N SER A 45 11.90 -4.97 3.94
CA SER A 45 13.32 -5.27 3.82
C SER A 45 13.64 -5.86 2.45
N ASP A 46 14.90 -5.81 2.04
CA ASP A 46 15.36 -6.38 0.76
C ASP A 46 15.18 -7.91 0.69
N LYS A 47 15.00 -8.57 1.85
CA LYS A 47 14.72 -10.00 1.96
C LYS A 47 13.22 -10.33 1.84
N LEU A 48 12.35 -9.32 1.77
CA LEU A 48 10.90 -9.55 1.69
C LEU A 48 10.55 -10.32 0.41
N GLY A 49 11.19 -10.02 -0.71
CA GLY A 49 10.93 -10.73 -1.97
C GLY A 49 11.20 -12.23 -1.88
N SER A 50 12.28 -12.65 -1.21
CA SER A 50 12.58 -14.07 -1.02
C SER A 50 11.62 -14.74 -0.04
N LEU A 51 11.18 -14.01 1.01
CA LEU A 51 10.13 -14.48 1.93
C LEU A 51 8.80 -14.68 1.21
N LEU A 52 8.37 -13.71 0.39
CA LEU A 52 7.15 -13.80 -0.42
C LEU A 52 7.18 -15.03 -1.34
N LYS A 53 8.32 -15.31 -1.97
CA LYS A 53 8.50 -16.51 -2.80
C LYS A 53 8.32 -17.80 -2.01
N GLN A 54 8.92 -17.91 -0.82
CA GLN A 54 8.77 -19.11 0.01
C GLN A 54 7.33 -19.29 0.51
N LEU A 55 6.67 -18.20 0.90
CA LEU A 55 5.26 -18.23 1.30
C LEU A 55 4.34 -18.63 0.14
N ALA A 56 4.59 -18.12 -1.07
CA ALA A 56 3.86 -18.53 -2.27
C ALA A 56 4.00 -20.03 -2.55
N ILE A 57 5.22 -20.59 -2.41
CA ILE A 57 5.48 -22.02 -2.57
C ILE A 57 4.74 -22.83 -1.49
N ALA A 58 4.76 -22.38 -0.24
CA ALA A 58 4.05 -23.07 0.85
C ALA A 58 2.52 -23.06 0.63
N ASN A 59 1.97 -21.91 0.22
CA ASN A 59 0.54 -21.73 -0.04
C ASN A 59 0.04 -22.46 -1.29
N LYS A 60 0.94 -22.87 -2.19
CA LYS A 60 0.58 -23.72 -3.34
C LYS A 60 -0.19 -24.98 -2.92
N SER A 61 0.15 -25.55 -1.75
CA SER A 61 -0.50 -26.76 -1.21
C SER A 61 -1.99 -26.58 -0.91
N VAL A 62 -2.42 -25.35 -0.61
CA VAL A 62 -3.81 -24.99 -0.27
C VAL A 62 -4.52 -24.22 -1.39
N GLY A 63 -3.90 -24.14 -2.58
CA GLY A 63 -4.47 -23.45 -3.76
C GLY A 63 -4.19 -21.95 -3.82
N GLY A 64 -3.25 -21.44 -3.02
CA GLY A 64 -2.94 -20.03 -2.90
C GLY A 64 -3.28 -19.46 -1.51
N GLY A 65 -2.89 -18.22 -1.26
CA GLY A 65 -3.16 -17.52 0.00
C GLY A 65 -3.15 -16.01 -0.18
N VAL A 66 -3.42 -15.28 0.90
CA VAL A 66 -3.33 -13.81 0.88
C VAL A 66 -2.20 -13.38 1.81
N ILE A 67 -1.29 -12.56 1.29
CA ILE A 67 -0.21 -11.95 2.06
C ILE A 67 -0.42 -10.44 2.05
N VAL A 68 -0.47 -9.84 3.23
CA VAL A 68 -0.60 -8.40 3.40
C VAL A 68 0.72 -7.86 3.93
N VAL A 69 1.30 -6.88 3.26
CA VAL A 69 2.53 -6.19 3.68
C VAL A 69 2.15 -4.80 4.17
N LEU A 70 2.43 -4.51 5.44
CA LEU A 70 2.27 -3.18 6.03
C LEU A 70 3.64 -2.61 6.36
N ALA A 71 4.03 -1.52 5.71
CA ALA A 71 5.31 -0.87 5.97
C ALA A 71 5.19 0.66 5.86
N GLU A 72 6.17 1.38 6.40
CA GLU A 72 6.23 2.85 6.30
C GLU A 72 6.53 3.33 4.88
N LYS A 73 6.97 2.42 4.00
CA LYS A 73 7.22 2.64 2.58
C LYS A 73 5.91 2.94 1.83
N GLU A 74 5.99 3.76 0.77
CA GLU A 74 4.83 4.06 -0.06
C GLU A 74 4.33 2.83 -0.83
N LYS A 75 3.01 2.70 -0.95
CA LYS A 75 2.33 1.53 -1.51
C LYS A 75 2.78 1.30 -2.94
N GLU A 76 2.81 2.36 -3.74
CA GLU A 76 3.19 2.31 -5.14
C GLU A 76 4.63 1.84 -5.32
N GLU A 77 5.53 2.29 -4.45
CA GLU A 77 6.93 1.86 -4.48
C GLU A 77 7.08 0.38 -4.11
N MET A 78 6.33 -0.08 -3.09
CA MET A 78 6.27 -1.50 -2.72
C MET A 78 5.72 -2.37 -3.85
N GLU A 79 4.62 -1.95 -4.48
CA GLU A 79 4.01 -2.68 -5.60
C GLU A 79 4.94 -2.74 -6.81
N MET A 80 5.66 -1.65 -7.11
CA MET A 80 6.67 -1.65 -8.16
C MET A 80 7.82 -2.62 -7.85
N ASP A 81 8.32 -2.64 -6.62
CA ASP A 81 9.40 -3.54 -6.24
C ASP A 81 8.96 -5.01 -6.27
N ILE A 82 7.72 -5.30 -5.88
CA ILE A 82 7.14 -6.64 -6.00
C ILE A 82 6.93 -7.01 -7.47
N ALA A 83 6.49 -6.09 -8.32
CA ALA A 83 6.31 -6.34 -9.74
C ALA A 83 7.63 -6.62 -10.48
N LYS A 84 8.76 -6.12 -9.98
CA LYS A 84 10.10 -6.46 -10.50
C LYS A 84 10.53 -7.89 -10.13
N LEU A 85 9.84 -8.56 -9.20
CA LEU A 85 10.17 -9.91 -8.82
C LEU A 85 9.71 -10.87 -9.92
N GLU A 86 10.67 -11.49 -10.62
CA GLU A 86 10.42 -12.46 -11.69
C GLU A 86 10.09 -13.86 -11.13
N PHE A 87 9.10 -13.96 -10.22
CA PHE A 87 8.61 -15.25 -9.75
C PHE A 87 7.09 -15.30 -9.69
N ASP A 88 6.55 -16.50 -9.90
CA ASP A 88 5.12 -16.75 -9.83
C ASP A 88 4.68 -16.87 -8.37
N PHE A 89 3.58 -16.20 -8.03
CA PHE A 89 2.96 -16.25 -6.72
C PHE A 89 2.07 -17.48 -6.51
N MET A 90 1.95 -18.38 -7.50
CA MET A 90 1.33 -19.71 -7.35
C MET A 90 -0.10 -19.63 -6.78
N GLY A 91 -0.88 -18.65 -7.23
CA GLY A 91 -2.23 -18.36 -6.72
C GLY A 91 -2.28 -17.52 -5.44
N THR A 92 -1.13 -17.11 -4.89
CA THR A 92 -1.03 -16.22 -3.73
C THR A 92 -1.20 -14.76 -4.17
N SER A 93 -2.07 -14.02 -3.49
CA SER A 93 -2.25 -12.59 -3.72
C SER A 93 -1.45 -11.79 -2.70
N VAL A 94 -0.68 -10.80 -3.16
CA VAL A 94 0.08 -9.90 -2.28
C VAL A 94 -0.55 -8.51 -2.30
N ILE A 95 -0.88 -7.99 -1.12
CA ILE A 95 -1.54 -6.69 -0.92
C ILE A 95 -0.58 -5.80 -0.14
N CYS A 96 -0.20 -4.66 -0.72
CA CYS A 96 0.65 -3.67 -0.04
C CYS A 96 -0.18 -2.58 0.61
N ARG A 97 0.22 -2.18 1.82
CA ARG A 97 -0.35 -1.06 2.58
C ARG A 97 0.76 -0.23 3.20
N SER A 98 0.62 1.09 3.06
CA SER A 98 1.48 2.05 3.76
C SER A 98 0.90 2.38 5.12
N GLY A 99 1.75 2.33 6.14
CA GLY A 99 1.39 2.67 7.52
C GLY A 99 2.53 2.30 8.47
N SER A 100 2.49 2.83 9.69
CA SER A 100 3.52 2.52 10.67
C SER A 100 3.11 1.25 11.42
N PRO A 101 3.92 0.17 11.40
CA PRO A 101 3.60 -1.07 12.11
C PRO A 101 3.59 -0.90 13.63
N LEU A 102 4.13 0.21 14.14
CA LEU A 102 4.16 0.58 15.55
C LEU A 102 2.86 1.27 16.03
N ILE A 103 2.01 1.71 15.11
CA ILE A 103 0.75 2.39 15.45
C ILE A 103 -0.37 1.35 15.52
N LEU A 104 -0.91 1.13 16.73
CA LEU A 104 -2.05 0.23 16.99
C LEU A 104 -3.28 0.51 16.11
N ALA A 105 -3.46 1.74 15.64
CA ALA A 105 -4.53 2.11 14.72
C ALA A 105 -4.32 1.53 13.30
N ASP A 106 -3.08 1.42 12.83
CA ASP A 106 -2.76 0.80 11.54
C ASP A 106 -2.87 -0.74 11.64
N LEU A 107 -2.57 -1.33 12.80
CA LEU A 107 -2.81 -2.75 13.09
C LEU A 107 -4.31 -3.13 13.06
N LYS A 108 -5.20 -2.25 13.54
CA LYS A 108 -6.66 -2.45 13.39
C LYS A 108 -7.09 -2.44 11.92
N LYS A 109 -6.45 -1.60 11.10
CA LYS A 109 -6.75 -1.42 9.67
C LYS A 109 -6.41 -2.64 8.81
N VAL A 110 -5.46 -3.46 9.27
CA VAL A 110 -5.03 -4.71 8.61
C VAL A 110 -5.61 -5.97 9.25
N SER A 111 -6.74 -5.83 9.96
CA SER A 111 -7.55 -6.95 10.48
C SER A 111 -6.79 -7.94 11.37
N VAL A 112 -6.13 -7.44 12.42
CA VAL A 112 -5.56 -8.29 13.49
C VAL A 112 -6.65 -8.91 14.40
N SER A 113 -7.94 -8.76 14.11
CA SER A 113 -9.00 -9.33 14.97
C SER A 113 -10.30 -9.64 14.21
N LYS A 114 -10.44 -10.88 13.72
CA LYS A 114 -11.63 -11.70 13.96
C LYS A 114 -11.38 -13.18 13.66
#